data_AF-A0A353R501-F1
#
_entry.id   AF-A0A353R501-F1
#
_cell.length_a   1.000
_cell.length_b   1.000
_cell.length_c   1.000
_cell.angle_alpha   90.00
_cell.angle_beta   90.00
_cell.angle_gamma   90.00
#
_symmetry.space_group_name_H-M   'P 1'
#
loop_
_entity.id
_entity.type
_entity.pdbx_description
1 polymer ?
#
loop_
_entity_poly.entity_id
_entity_poly.type
_entity_poly.pdbx_seq_one_letter_code
_entity_poly.pdbx_strand_id
1 'polypeptide(L)' 'MSLQFSLYTRSRCGLCDLLHEDLLSLCRGRDVQVVSIDIDRDPALVQRYGFCA' A
#
# COMPACT_ATOMS: atom_id res chain seq x y z
N MET A 1 -21.39 2.92 2.80
CA MET A 1 -20.43 1.93 2.25
C MET A 1 -19.14 2.70 2.09
N SER A 2 -18.15 2.42 2.93
CA SER A 2 -16.83 3.03 2.84
C SER A 2 -16.01 2.36 1.73
N LEU A 3 -15.22 3.14 1.00
CA LEU A 3 -14.30 2.63 -0.02
C LEU A 3 -12.99 2.20 0.63
N GLN A 4 -12.44 1.04 0.27
CA GLN A 4 -11.15 0.57 0.80
C GLN A 4 -10.10 0.51 -0.31
N PHE A 5 -8.95 1.13 -0.06
CA PHE A 5 -7.74 0.98 -0.87
C PHE A 5 -6.73 0.09 -0.15
N SER A 6 -6.29 -0.96 -0.84
CA SER A 6 -5.16 -1.79 -0.40
C SER A 6 -3.89 -1.34 -1.12
N LEU A 7 -2.96 -0.77 -0.38
CA LEU A 7 -1.65 -0.35 -0.86
C LEU A 7 -0.65 -1.47 -0.61
N TYR A 8 -0.13 -2.10 -1.67
CA TYR A 8 0.93 -3.09 -1.54
C TYR A 8 2.27 -2.38 -1.49
N THR A 9 2.99 -2.55 -0.38
CA THR A 9 4.26 -1.86 -0.12
C THR A 9 5.39 -2.85 0.11
N ARG A 10 6.63 -2.35 0.18
CA ARG A 10 7.81 -3.13 0.55
C ARG A 10 8.55 -2.46 1.69
N SER A 11 9.32 -3.26 2.42
CA SER A 11 10.20 -2.78 3.47
C SER A 11 11.21 -1.77 2.91
N ARG A 12 11.39 -0.63 3.59
CA ARG A 12 12.37 0.42 3.24
C ARG A 12 12.17 1.03 1.85
N CYS A 13 10.92 1.19 1.44
CA CYS A 13 10.54 1.79 0.16
C CYS A 13 10.10 3.26 0.36
N GLY A 14 11.02 4.23 0.15
CA GLY A 14 10.68 5.65 0.32
C GLY A 14 9.58 6.15 -0.64
N LEU A 15 9.46 5.55 -1.83
CA LEU A 15 8.34 5.83 -2.75
C LEU A 15 7.00 5.36 -2.20
N CYS A 16 6.99 4.26 -1.45
CA CYS A 16 5.80 3.71 -0.84
C CYS A 16 5.31 4.62 0.30
N ASP A 17 6.25 5.20 1.05
CA ASP A 17 5.95 6.17 2.11
C ASP A 17 5.33 7.44 1.52
N LEU A 18 5.93 8.01 0.47
CA LEU A 18 5.40 9.18 -0.23
C LEU A 18 4.00 8.93 -0.82
N LEU A 19 3.80 7.79 -1.48
CA LEU A 19 2.50 7.41 -2.03
C LEU A 19 1.43 7.29 -0.93
N HIS A 20 1.80 6.72 0.22
CA HIS A 20 0.88 6.58 1.35
C HIS A 20 0.45 7.96 1.87
N GLU A 21 1.41 8.87 2.07
CA GLU A 21 1.15 10.24 2.54
C GLU A 21 0.24 11.02 1.57
N ASP A 22 0.55 10.98 0.27
CA ASP A 22 -0.24 11.63 -0.76
C ASP A 22 -1.68 11.06 -0.84
N LEU A 23 -1.81 9.74 -0.75
CA LEU A 23 -3.11 9.08 -0.78
C LEU A 23 -3.95 9.45 0.45
N LEU A 24 -3.36 9.48 1.65
CA LEU A 24 -4.05 9.93 2.86
C LEU A 24 -4.49 11.39 2.74
N SER A 25 -3.67 12.25 2.15
CA SER A 25 -4.01 13.65 1.90
C SER A 25 -5.24 13.79 1.00
N LEU A 26 -5.28 13.03 -0.10
CA LEU A 26 -6.41 13.01 -1.05
C LEU A 26 -7.69 12.41 -0.44
N CYS A 27 -7.56 11.51 0.54
CA CYS A 27 -8.69 10.86 1.20
C CYS A 27 -9.26 11.68 2.37
N ARG A 28 -8.63 12.80 2.76
CA ARG A 28 -9.15 13.65 3.85
C ARG A 28 -10.61 14.06 3.60
N GLY A 29 -11.44 13.87 4.62
CA GLY A 29 -12.86 14.22 4.59
C GLY A 29 -13.74 13.27 3.78
N ARG A 30 -13.19 12.15 3.28
CA ARG A 30 -13.93 11.10 2.58
C ARG A 30 -14.00 9.85 3.45
N ASP A 31 -15.10 9.09 3.33
CA ASP A 31 -15.28 7.80 3.99
C ASP A 31 -14.48 6.72 3.24
N VAL A 32 -13.15 6.81 3.34
CA VAL A 32 -12.19 5.94 2.65
C VAL A 32 -11.20 5.37 3.66
N GLN A 33 -10.98 4.06 3.61
CA GLN A 33 -9.97 3.36 4.39
C GLN A 33 -8.77 3.01 3.52
N VAL A 34 -7.57 3.35 3.98
CA VAL A 34 -6.31 2.96 3.33
C VAL A 34 -5.63 1.93 4.21
N VAL A 35 -5.32 0.76 3.65
CA VAL A 35 -4.64 -0.34 4.33
C VAL A 35 -3.34 -0.65 3.61
N SER A 36 -2.22 -0.65 4.32
CA SER A 36 -0.93 -1.07 3.77
C SER A 36 -0.67 -2.54 4.01
N ILE A 37 -0.23 -3.24 2.95
CA ILE A 37 0.10 -4.66 2.95
C ILE A 37 1.56 -4.80 2.53
N ASP A 38 2.40 -5.22 3.47
CA ASP A 38 3.82 -5.48 3.23
C ASP A 38 3.99 -6.78 2.43
N ILE A 39 4.41 -6.65 1.18
CA ILE A 39 4.62 -7.77 0.27
C ILE A 39 5.69 -8.72 0.85
N ASP A 40 6.73 -8.18 1.50
CA ASP A 40 7.89 -8.97 1.92
C ASP A 40 7.57 -9.94 3.07
N ARG A 41 6.39 -9.81 3.69
CA ARG A 41 5.92 -10.67 4.80
C ARG A 41 5.06 -11.85 4.38
N ASP A 42 4.57 -11.85 3.14
CA ASP A 42 3.67 -12.91 2.65
C ASP A 42 4.33 -13.65 1.46
N PRO A 43 4.70 -14.93 1.62
CA PRO A 43 5.31 -15.72 0.55
C PRO A 43 4.50 -15.75 -0.76
N ALA A 44 3.17 -15.71 -0.69
CA ALA A 44 2.32 -15.69 -1.88
C ALA A 44 2.39 -14.33 -2.59
N LEU A 45 2.48 -13.23 -1.84
CA LEU A 45 2.67 -11.90 -2.41
C LEU A 45 4.08 -11.73 -2.97
N VAL A 46 5.10 -12.27 -2.30
CA VAL A 46 6.48 -12.33 -2.82
C VAL A 46 6.50 -13.12 -4.14
N GLN A 47 5.86 -14.28 -4.20
CA GLN A 47 5.79 -15.06 -5.44
C GLN A 47 5.10 -14.29 -6.58
N ARG A 48 4.07 -13.51 -6.27
CA ARG A 48 3.30 -12.75 -7.25
C ARG A 48 3.99 -11.47 -7.74
N TYR A 49 4.60 -10.72 -6.83
CA TYR A 49 5.14 -9.37 -7.08
C TYR A 49 6.66 -9.27 -6.98
N GLY A 50 7.35 -10.38 -6.69
CA GLY A 50 8.79 -10.47 -6.46
C GLY A 50 9.67 -10.38 -7.71
N PHE A 51 9.09 -10.30 -8.91
CA PHE A 51 9.84 -10.38 -10.17
C PHE A 51 10.63 -9.13 -10.56
N CYS A 52 10.53 -8.02 -9.82
CA CYS A 52 11.44 -6.90 -10.00
C CYS A 52 12.77 -7.20 -9.28
N ALA A 53 13.70 -7.84 -10.01
CA ALA A 53 15.11 -7.91 -9.67
C ALA A 53 15.88 -6.79 -10.38
#